data_AF-A0A921CJI0-F1
#
_entry.id   AF-A0A921CJI0-F1
#
_cell.length_a   1.000
_cell.length_b   1.000
_cell.length_c   1.000
_cell.angle_alpha   90.00
_cell.angle_beta   90.00
_cell.angle_gamma   90.00
#
_symmetry.space_group_name_H-M   'P 1'
#
loop_
_entity.id
_entity.type
_entity.pdbx_description
1 polymer ?
#
loop_
_entity_poly.entity_id
_entity_poly.type
_entity_poly.pdbx_seq_one_letter_code
_entity_poly.pdbx_strand_id
1 'polypeptide(L)'
;MNTQIRSDATAHSTREGDTYLLNYRLLIKDLPELASWWPSMDDEERLHHRLAFSQTWEMRAQLGALYRAGRLSPKQEAELAALDDELLRHLDEANLCYGLDLQGVAQIFVWGTPLAQSDEIIYIPIRPRRLGAIAPALIGASGRMAA
;
A
#
# COMPACT_ATOMS: atom_id res chain seq x y z
N MET A 1 4.38 16.62 -34.98
CA MET A 1 4.33 17.34 -33.68
C MET A 1 3.72 16.47 -32.56
N ASN A 2 3.99 15.15 -32.53
CA ASN A 2 3.32 14.19 -31.64
C ASN A 2 4.27 13.34 -30.78
N THR A 3 5.56 13.33 -31.11
CA THR A 3 6.58 12.53 -30.41
C THR A 3 7.11 13.24 -29.17
N GLN A 4 7.26 14.57 -29.21
CA GLN A 4 7.75 15.39 -28.11
C GLN A 4 6.77 15.38 -26.90
N ILE A 5 5.48 15.61 -27.16
CA ILE A 5 4.44 15.66 -26.12
C ILE A 5 4.28 14.29 -25.42
N ARG A 6 4.41 13.19 -26.16
CA ARG A 6 4.41 11.83 -25.58
C ARG A 6 5.64 11.59 -24.72
N SER A 7 6.82 12.02 -25.18
CA SER A 7 8.07 11.88 -24.42
C SER A 7 8.03 12.67 -23.10
N ASP A 8 7.51 13.89 -23.11
CA ASP A 8 7.43 14.76 -21.94
C ASP A 8 6.41 14.24 -20.91
N ALA A 9 5.26 13.74 -21.37
CA ALA A 9 4.24 13.14 -20.50
C ALA A 9 4.76 11.86 -19.83
N THR A 10 5.48 11.00 -20.56
CA THR A 10 6.08 9.79 -19.98
C THR A 10 7.15 10.15 -18.96
N ALA A 11 8.06 11.08 -19.26
CA ALA A 11 9.10 11.52 -18.33
C ALA A 11 8.54 12.14 -17.04
N HIS A 12 7.46 12.93 -17.15
CA HIS A 12 6.78 13.48 -15.98
C HIS A 12 6.16 12.38 -15.11
N SER A 13 5.46 11.41 -15.73
CA SER A 13 4.88 10.24 -15.04
C SER A 13 5.90 9.44 -14.26
N THR A 14 7.08 9.22 -14.87
CA THR A 14 8.15 8.46 -14.25
C THR A 14 8.68 9.18 -13.01
N ARG A 15 8.88 10.51 -13.08
CA ARG A 15 9.32 11.31 -11.93
C ARG A 15 8.28 11.37 -10.81
N GLU A 16 7.00 11.47 -11.15
CA GLU A 16 5.89 11.39 -10.18
C GLU A 16 5.89 10.02 -9.47
N GLY A 17 5.99 8.93 -10.24
CA GLY A 17 6.09 7.56 -9.70
C GLY A 17 7.27 7.38 -8.75
N ASP A 18 8.45 7.91 -9.09
CA ASP A 18 9.64 7.84 -8.22
C ASP A 18 9.42 8.57 -6.89
N THR A 19 8.77 9.73 -6.94
CA THR A 19 8.48 10.54 -5.75
C THR A 19 7.49 9.81 -4.84
N TYR A 20 6.42 9.25 -5.39
CA TYR A 20 5.43 8.51 -4.61
C TYR A 20 6.01 7.22 -4.04
N LEU A 21 6.80 6.48 -4.80
CA LEU A 21 7.50 5.29 -4.32
C LEU A 21 8.48 5.60 -3.20
N LEU A 22 9.22 6.71 -3.28
CA LEU A 22 10.14 7.11 -2.22
C LEU A 22 9.39 7.36 -0.90
N ASN A 23 8.29 8.11 -0.92
CA ASN A 23 7.50 8.39 0.28
C ASN A 23 6.91 7.10 0.86
N TYR A 24 6.37 6.23 -0.01
CA TYR A 24 5.83 4.96 0.42
C TYR A 24 6.91 4.05 1.02
N ARG A 25 8.10 3.99 0.41
CA ARG A 25 9.24 3.24 0.92
C ARG A 25 9.66 3.70 2.30
N LEU A 26 9.81 5.01 2.52
CA LEU A 26 10.18 5.56 3.83
C LEU A 26 9.15 5.14 4.89
N LEU A 27 7.87 5.31 4.60
CA LEU A 27 6.80 4.92 5.52
C LEU A 27 6.83 3.42 5.86
N ILE A 28 6.97 2.55 4.87
CA ILE A 28 6.96 1.09 5.08
C ILE A 28 8.21 0.60 5.80
N LYS A 29 9.38 1.12 5.44
CA LYS A 29 10.66 0.69 6.05
C LYS A 29 10.80 1.16 7.49
N ASP A 30 10.25 2.33 7.83
CA ASP A 30 10.33 2.89 9.19
C ASP A 30 9.22 2.34 10.10
N LEU A 31 8.20 1.67 9.55
CA LEU A 31 7.03 1.21 10.29
C LEU A 31 7.37 0.30 11.50
N PRO A 32 8.27 -0.70 11.41
CA PRO A 32 8.61 -1.54 12.56
C PRO A 32 9.27 -0.74 13.70
N GLU A 33 10.15 0.20 13.35
CA GLU A 33 10.81 1.07 14.32
C GLU A 33 9.78 1.99 14.97
N LEU A 34 8.96 2.67 14.17
CA LEU A 34 7.88 3.52 14.66
C LEU A 34 6.94 2.76 15.61
N ALA A 35 6.55 1.54 15.25
CA ALA A 35 5.68 0.70 16.08
C ALA A 35 6.32 0.36 17.43
N SER A 36 7.65 0.24 17.51
CA SER A 36 8.36 0.00 18.77
C SER A 36 8.31 1.20 19.72
N TRP A 37 8.33 2.42 19.17
CA TRP A 37 8.26 3.68 19.92
C TRP A 37 6.83 4.18 20.17
N TRP A 38 5.86 3.68 19.42
CA TRP A 38 4.47 4.14 19.45
C TRP A 38 3.85 4.20 20.86
N PRO A 39 4.06 3.21 21.76
CA PRO A 39 3.50 3.27 23.12
C PRO A 39 4.07 4.39 23.99
N SER A 40 5.31 4.84 23.72
CA SER A 40 5.95 5.92 24.47
C SER A 40 5.68 7.32 23.91
N MET A 41 5.20 7.42 22.66
CA MET A 41 4.85 8.69 22.05
C MET A 41 3.63 9.33 22.70
N ASP A 42 3.62 10.66 22.76
CA ASP A 42 2.42 11.40 23.16
C ASP A 42 1.39 11.50 22.01
N ASP A 43 0.23 12.08 22.30
CA ASP A 43 -0.85 12.14 21.32
C ASP A 43 -0.57 13.13 20.17
N GLU A 44 0.27 14.15 20.38
CA GLU A 44 0.65 15.12 19.35
C GLU A 44 1.64 14.48 18.36
N GLU A 45 2.65 13.77 18.86
CA GLU A 45 3.58 12.98 18.05
C GLU A 45 2.84 11.94 17.20
N ARG A 46 1.92 11.19 17.82
CA ARG A 46 1.08 10.20 17.11
C ARG A 46 0.20 10.86 16.05
N LEU A 47 -0.36 12.04 16.33
CA LEU A 47 -1.15 12.79 15.36
C LEU A 47 -0.31 13.21 14.14
N HIS A 48 0.90 13.73 14.36
CA HIS A 48 1.81 14.09 13.28
C HIS A 48 2.13 12.90 12.37
N HIS A 49 2.42 11.73 12.95
CA HIS A 49 2.64 10.51 12.17
C HIS A 49 1.40 10.07 11.38
N ARG A 50 0.20 10.19 11.96
CA ARG A 50 -1.06 9.85 11.26
C ARG A 50 -1.36 10.78 10.09
N LEU A 51 -1.05 12.07 10.21
CA LEU A 51 -1.20 13.03 9.11
C LEU A 51 -0.21 12.75 7.98
N ALA A 52 1.04 12.42 8.31
CA ALA A 52 2.03 11.99 7.31
C ALA A 52 1.60 10.69 6.61
N PHE A 53 1.03 9.75 7.36
CA PHE A 53 0.46 8.52 6.81
C PHE A 53 -0.67 8.81 5.82
N SER A 54 -1.65 9.67 6.14
CA SER A 54 -2.78 9.92 5.24
C SER A 54 -2.33 10.46 3.88
N GLN A 55 -1.35 11.36 3.87
CA GLN A 55 -0.78 11.88 2.63
C GLN A 55 -0.07 10.78 1.82
N THR A 56 0.71 9.94 2.48
CA THR A 56 1.42 8.83 1.83
C THR A 56 0.43 7.78 1.29
N TRP A 57 -0.67 7.55 2.01
CA TRP A 57 -1.72 6.61 1.62
C TRP A 57 -2.49 7.08 0.37
N GLU A 58 -2.74 8.38 0.25
CA GLU A 58 -3.26 8.99 -0.97
C GLU A 58 -2.29 8.83 -2.15
N MET A 59 -0.99 9.04 -1.93
CA MET A 59 0.04 8.78 -2.95
C MET A 59 0.06 7.31 -3.38
N ARG A 60 -0.15 6.37 -2.45
CA ARG A 60 -0.28 4.95 -2.79
C ARG A 60 -1.46 4.69 -3.72
N ALA A 61 -2.61 5.33 -3.53
CA ALA A 61 -3.72 5.24 -4.47
C ALA A 61 -3.34 5.78 -5.87
N GLN A 62 -2.58 6.88 -5.94
CA GLN A 62 -2.07 7.42 -7.20
C GLN A 62 -1.10 6.48 -7.91
N LEU A 63 -0.22 5.78 -7.17
CA LEU A 63 0.64 4.72 -7.74
C LEU A 63 -0.18 3.62 -8.40
N GLY A 64 -1.30 3.22 -7.79
CA GLY A 64 -2.23 2.25 -8.39
C GLY A 64 -2.86 2.76 -9.70
N ALA A 65 -3.22 4.05 -9.75
CA ALA A 65 -3.71 4.67 -10.98
C ALA A 65 -2.64 4.72 -12.09
N LEU A 66 -1.39 5.05 -11.75
CA LEU A 66 -0.27 5.02 -12.69
C LEU A 66 0.02 3.61 -13.20
N TYR A 67 -0.03 2.60 -12.33
CA TYR A 67 0.14 1.20 -12.69
C TYR A 67 -0.93 0.74 -13.68
N ARG A 68 -2.22 0.96 -13.37
CA ARG A 68 -3.32 0.59 -14.28
C ARG A 68 -3.27 1.29 -15.63
N ALA A 69 -2.70 2.49 -15.67
CA ALA A 69 -2.50 3.24 -16.91
C ALA A 69 -1.25 2.79 -17.71
N GLY A 70 -0.47 1.81 -17.22
CA GLY A 70 0.79 1.39 -17.83
C GLY A 70 1.85 2.49 -17.84
N ARG A 71 1.81 3.40 -16.86
CA ARG A 71 2.70 4.57 -16.75
C ARG A 71 3.88 4.36 -15.80
N LEU A 72 3.91 3.25 -15.07
CA LEU A 72 5.08 2.85 -14.29
C LEU A 72 6.07 2.10 -15.18
N SER A 73 7.35 2.32 -14.93
CA SER A 73 8.40 1.48 -15.52
C SER A 73 8.42 0.11 -14.83
N PRO A 74 8.97 -0.95 -15.47
CA PRO A 74 9.08 -2.27 -14.85
C PRO A 74 9.80 -2.26 -13.49
N LYS A 75 10.80 -1.37 -13.32
CA LYS A 75 11.50 -1.19 -12.05
C LYS A 75 10.58 -0.64 -10.96
N GLN A 76 9.75 0.35 -11.30
CA GLN A 76 8.80 0.96 -10.39
C GLN A 76 7.68 -0.02 -10.00
N GLU A 77 7.23 -0.85 -10.94
CA GLU A 77 6.27 -1.92 -10.66
C GLU A 77 6.85 -2.97 -9.70
N ALA A 78 8.07 -3.45 -9.97
CA ALA A 78 8.74 -4.40 -9.09
C ALA A 78 8.91 -3.83 -7.67
N GLU A 79 9.27 -2.56 -7.57
CA GLU A 79 9.36 -1.88 -6.28
C GLU A 79 8.01 -1.73 -5.59
N LEU A 80 6.98 -1.31 -6.30
CA LEU A 80 5.62 -1.19 -5.75
C LEU A 80 5.14 -2.54 -5.19
N ALA A 81 5.38 -3.62 -5.91
CA ALA A 81 5.02 -4.96 -5.47
C ALA A 81 5.76 -5.36 -4.19
N ALA A 82 7.06 -5.09 -4.13
CA ALA A 82 7.87 -5.38 -2.95
C ALA A 82 7.41 -4.58 -1.72
N LEU A 83 7.09 -3.30 -1.89
CA LEU A 83 6.59 -2.45 -0.81
C LEU A 83 5.19 -2.86 -0.33
N ASP A 84 4.31 -3.26 -1.25
CA ASP A 84 3.00 -3.78 -0.89
C ASP A 84 3.11 -5.11 -0.12
N ASP A 85 4.00 -6.02 -0.51
CA ASP A 85 4.21 -7.29 0.21
C ASP A 85 4.78 -7.02 1.60
N GLU A 86 5.71 -6.06 1.71
CA GLU A 86 6.27 -5.65 2.99
C GLU A 86 5.23 -4.98 3.92
N LEU A 87 4.35 -4.13 3.38
CA LEU A 87 3.22 -3.59 4.14
C LEU A 87 2.33 -4.72 4.68
N LEU A 88 2.02 -5.72 3.85
CA LEU A 88 1.21 -6.87 4.25
C LEU A 88 1.87 -7.66 5.38
N ARG A 89 3.19 -7.83 5.35
CA ARG A 89 3.97 -8.46 6.43
C ARG A 89 3.98 -7.66 7.73
N HIS A 90 3.80 -6.34 7.66
CA HIS A 90 3.76 -5.43 8.81
C HIS A 90 2.35 -4.90 9.13
N LEU A 91 1.31 -5.66 8.77
CA LEU A 91 -0.07 -5.23 8.97
C LEU A 91 -0.42 -4.99 10.44
N ASP A 92 0.16 -5.74 11.38
CA ASP A 92 -0.12 -5.55 12.80
C ASP A 92 0.45 -4.23 13.33
N GLU A 93 1.64 -3.83 12.85
CA GLU A 93 2.30 -2.57 13.11
C GLU A 93 1.55 -1.40 12.44
N ALA A 94 1.17 -1.55 11.17
CA ALA A 94 0.37 -0.55 10.45
C ALA A 94 -0.97 -0.31 11.16
N ASN A 95 -1.61 -1.38 11.65
CA ASN A 95 -2.82 -1.26 12.45
C ASN A 95 -2.57 -0.57 13.80
N LEU A 96 -1.44 -0.84 14.47
CA LEU A 96 -1.10 -0.21 15.75
C LEU A 96 -0.93 1.30 15.59
N CYS A 97 -0.14 1.72 14.60
CA CYS A 97 0.21 3.13 14.41
C CYS A 97 -0.94 3.92 13.76
N TYR A 98 -1.50 3.36 12.68
CA TYR A 98 -2.37 4.12 11.77
C TYR A 98 -3.82 3.63 11.75
N GLY A 99 -4.15 2.55 12.47
CA GLY A 99 -5.47 1.93 12.40
C GLY A 99 -5.76 1.29 11.03
N LEU A 100 -4.72 1.05 10.22
CA LEU A 100 -4.85 0.37 8.94
C LEU A 100 -5.07 -1.13 9.16
N ASP A 101 -6.31 -1.57 9.05
CA ASP A 101 -6.69 -2.98 9.20
C ASP A 101 -6.65 -3.75 7.86
N LEU A 102 -7.04 -5.03 7.89
CA LEU A 102 -7.04 -5.87 6.69
C LEU A 102 -7.95 -5.33 5.58
N GLN A 103 -9.08 -4.71 5.93
CA GLN A 103 -9.98 -4.13 4.94
C GLN A 103 -9.33 -2.90 4.30
N GLY A 104 -8.71 -2.04 5.10
CA GLY A 104 -7.98 -0.87 4.63
C GLY A 104 -6.82 -1.25 3.70
N VAL A 105 -6.00 -2.24 4.08
CA VAL A 105 -4.87 -2.66 3.24
C VAL A 105 -5.33 -3.41 1.99
N ALA A 106 -6.44 -4.16 2.02
CA ALA A 106 -6.98 -4.85 0.85
C ALA A 106 -7.33 -3.88 -0.30
N GLN A 107 -7.51 -2.59 0.01
CA GLN A 107 -7.79 -1.57 -0.98
C GLN A 107 -6.67 -1.37 -2.00
N ILE A 108 -5.42 -1.76 -1.70
CA ILE A 108 -4.31 -1.73 -2.67
C ILE A 108 -4.59 -2.61 -3.90
N PHE A 109 -5.31 -3.72 -3.72
CA PHE A 109 -5.72 -4.61 -4.82
C PHE A 109 -6.83 -3.99 -5.68
N VAL A 110 -7.67 -3.14 -5.09
CA VAL A 110 -8.71 -2.38 -5.82
C VAL A 110 -8.09 -1.21 -6.57
N TRP A 111 -7.14 -0.50 -5.96
CA TRP A 111 -6.46 0.65 -6.58
C TRP A 111 -5.49 0.25 -7.69
N GLY A 112 -4.95 -0.95 -7.63
CA GLY A 112 -3.95 -1.45 -8.56
C GLY A 112 -2.64 -1.71 -7.84
N THR A 113 -2.20 -2.96 -7.93
CA THR A 113 -0.91 -3.45 -7.46
C THR A 113 -0.42 -4.54 -8.40
N PRO A 114 0.89 -4.58 -8.72
CA PRO A 114 1.48 -5.71 -9.43
C PRO A 114 1.31 -7.04 -8.70
N LEU A 115 1.17 -7.04 -7.36
CA LEU A 115 0.94 -8.27 -6.58
C LEU A 115 -0.34 -9.02 -6.99
N ALA A 116 -1.34 -8.31 -7.53
CA ALA A 116 -2.59 -8.92 -7.99
C ALA A 116 -2.39 -9.88 -9.18
N GLN A 117 -1.24 -9.79 -9.85
CA GLN A 117 -0.86 -10.63 -10.99
C GLN A 117 0.23 -11.66 -10.62
N SER A 118 0.66 -11.69 -9.37
CA SER A 118 1.70 -12.61 -8.91
C SER A 118 1.11 -13.98 -8.57
N ASP A 119 1.81 -15.04 -8.97
CA ASP A 119 1.53 -16.41 -8.54
C ASP A 119 2.23 -16.76 -7.21
N GLU A 120 3.01 -15.82 -6.65
CA GLU A 120 3.71 -16.02 -5.38
C GLU A 120 2.78 -15.95 -4.17
N ILE A 121 3.09 -16.75 -3.15
CA ILE A 121 2.36 -16.72 -1.88
C ILE A 121 2.69 -15.43 -1.14
N ILE A 122 1.66 -14.62 -0.87
CA ILE A 122 1.74 -13.47 0.04
C ILE A 122 1.50 -13.89 1.49
N TYR A 123 2.23 -13.27 2.42
CA TYR A 123 2.13 -13.57 3.85
C TYR A 123 1.48 -12.40 4.59
N ILE A 124 0.32 -12.66 5.20
CA ILE A 124 -0.40 -11.68 6.02
C ILE A 124 -0.47 -12.23 7.45
N PRO A 125 0.24 -11.66 8.43
CA PRO A 125 0.14 -12.09 9.81
C PRO A 125 -1.22 -11.66 10.36
N ILE A 126 -2.07 -12.65 10.64
CA ILE A 126 -3.37 -12.41 11.28
C ILE A 126 -3.35 -13.04 12.67
N ARG A 127 -3.51 -12.20 13.70
CA ARG A 127 -3.68 -12.69 15.08
C ARG A 127 -4.99 -13.49 15.18
N PRO A 128 -5.01 -14.69 15.79
CA PRO A 128 -6.21 -15.53 15.86
C PRO A 128 -7.45 -14.82 16.43
N ARG A 129 -7.26 -13.95 17.44
CA ARG A 129 -8.35 -13.16 18.04
C ARG A 129 -9.06 -12.21 17.07
N ARG A 130 -8.44 -11.86 15.94
CA ARG A 130 -9.01 -10.98 14.90
C ARG A 130 -9.73 -11.77 13.79
N LEU A 131 -9.56 -13.10 13.73
CA LEU A 131 -10.18 -13.92 12.68
C LEU A 131 -11.70 -13.81 12.68
N GLY A 132 -12.34 -13.71 13.85
CA GLY A 132 -13.79 -13.58 13.95
C GLY A 132 -14.34 -12.31 13.26
N ALA A 133 -13.57 -11.21 13.27
CA ALA A 133 -13.96 -9.97 12.60
C ALA A 133 -13.73 -10.04 11.07
N ILE A 134 -12.79 -10.87 10.63
CA ILE A 134 -12.36 -10.99 9.23
C ILE A 134 -13.15 -12.09 8.48
N ALA A 135 -13.58 -13.14 9.19
CA ALA A 135 -14.24 -14.31 8.61
C ALA A 135 -15.46 -13.96 7.73
N PRO A 136 -16.35 -13.02 8.09
CA PRO A 136 -17.48 -12.66 7.23
C PRO A 136 -17.06 -12.11 5.87
N ALA A 137 -15.97 -11.32 5.82
CA ALA A 137 -15.44 -10.76 4.57
C ALA A 137 -14.86 -11.86 3.66
N LEU A 138 -14.15 -12.83 4.25
CA LEU A 138 -13.60 -13.97 3.52
C LEU A 138 -14.71 -14.88 2.96
N ILE A 139 -15.74 -15.18 3.77
CA ILE A 139 -16.87 -16.02 3.36
C ILE A 139 -17.75 -15.32 2.31
N GLY A 140 -17.98 -14.00 2.47
CA GLY A 140 -18.80 -13.21 1.55
C GLY A 140 -18.21 -13.07 0.14
N ALA A 141 -16.89 -13.10 0.01
CA ALA A 141 -16.20 -13.09 -1.28
C ALA A 141 -16.41 -14.42 -2.04
N SER A 142 -16.48 -15.56 -1.34
CA SER A 142 -16.68 -16.88 -1.94
C SER A 142 -18.09 -17.10 -2.52
N GLY A 143 -19.10 -16.34 -2.05
CA GLY A 143 -20.49 -16.48 -2.51
C GLY A 143 -20.86 -15.71 -3.79
N ARG A 144 -20.03 -14.77 -4.24
CA ARG A 144 -20.32 -13.95 -5.44
C ARG A 144 -19.72 -14.48 -6.75
N MET A 145 -18.95 -15.57 -6.72
CA MET A 145 -18.43 -16.23 -7.93
C MET A 145 -19.35 -17.34 -8.47
N ALA A 146 -20.49 -17.61 -7.82
CA ALA A 146 -21.42 -18.68 -8.18
C ALA A 146 -22.78 -18.17 -8.73
N ALA A 147 -22.88 -16.92 -9.17
CA ALA A 147 -24.09 -16.33 -9.74
C ALA A 147 -23.85 -15.76 -11.14
#